data_AF-A0AAV6XTS2-F1
#
_entry.id   AF-A0AAV6XTS2-F1
#
_cell.length_a   1.000
_cell.length_b   1.000
_cell.length_c   1.000
_cell.angle_alpha   90.00
_cell.angle_beta   90.00
_cell.angle_gamma   90.00
#
_symmetry.space_group_name_H-M   'P 1'
#
loop_
_entity.id
_entity.type
_entity.pdbx_description
1 polymer ?
#
loop_
_entity_poly.entity_id
_entity_poly.type
_entity_poly.pdbx_seq_one_letter_code
_entity_poly.pdbx_strand_id
1 'polypeptide(L)'
;MSCHVHVRQGKLEPRAIKCMFLGYPEGFKAYKLWCLEPGMKKSIISGDVTFKETVMANLVDKTNVQDKLQQSEKLNKVQLEVESIEHTGKESAEY
;
A
#
# COMPACT_ATOMS: atom_id res chain seq x y z
N MET A 1 1.20 4.27 -7.07
CA MET A 1 -0.11 4.65 -7.64
C MET A 1 -0.17 4.25 -9.11
N SER A 2 -1.09 3.36 -9.47
CA SER A 2 -1.25 2.90 -10.87
C SER A 2 -2.23 3.80 -11.64
N CYS A 3 -1.90 4.11 -12.88
CA CYS A 3 -2.67 5.02 -13.73
C CYS A 3 -2.60 4.58 -15.19
N HIS A 4 -3.49 5.12 -16.02
CA HIS A 4 -3.49 4.91 -17.45
C HIS A 4 -3.44 6.27 -18.13
N VAL A 5 -2.51 6.42 -19.07
CA VAL A 5 -2.38 7.64 -19.86
C VAL A 5 -3.11 7.45 -21.17
N HIS A 6 -3.95 8.42 -21.51
CA HIS A 6 -4.56 8.45 -22.82
C HIS A 6 -3.53 8.88 -23.87
N VAL A 7 -3.33 8.07 -24.90
CA VAL A 7 -2.43 8.36 -26.01
C VAL A 7 -3.23 8.41 -27.31
N ARG A 8 -3.06 9.49 -28.05
CA ARG A 8 -3.71 9.69 -29.36
C ARG A 8 -2.92 9.00 -30.45
N GLN A 9 -3.02 7.67 -30.51
CA GLN A 9 -2.49 6.86 -31.61
C GLN A 9 -3.64 6.27 -32.42
N GLY A 10 -3.86 6.80 -33.63
CA GLY A 10 -4.80 6.24 -34.61
C GLY A 10 -6.22 5.95 -34.10
N LYS A 11 -7.02 5.29 -34.93
CA LYS A 11 -8.37 4.84 -34.54
C LYS A 11 -8.38 3.41 -33.97
N LEU A 12 -7.42 2.59 -34.41
CA LEU A 12 -7.35 1.13 -34.19
C LEU A 12 -6.35 0.69 -33.12
N GLU A 13 -5.42 1.56 -32.70
CA GLU A 13 -4.43 1.23 -31.68
C GLU A 13 -5.01 1.39 -30.27
N PRO A 14 -4.58 0.57 -29.29
CA PRO A 14 -4.97 0.70 -27.91
C PRO A 14 -4.57 2.08 -27.35
N ARG A 15 -5.57 2.84 -26.90
CA ARG A 15 -5.43 4.26 -26.56
C ARG A 15 -4.93 4.54 -25.14
N ALA A 16 -4.59 3.51 -24.37
CA ALA A 16 -4.29 3.63 -22.95
C ALA A 16 -2.97 2.92 -22.61
N ILE A 17 -1.99 3.68 -22.15
CA ILE A 17 -0.69 3.14 -21.69
C ILE A 17 -0.75 2.99 -20.17
N LYS A 18 -0.41 1.80 -19.65
CA LYS A 18 -0.31 1.58 -18.21
C LYS A 18 0.93 2.28 -17.66
N CYS A 19 0.76 3.05 -16.59
CA CYS A 19 1.82 3.85 -15.99
C CYS A 19 1.77 3.84 -14.46
N MET A 20 2.88 4.27 -13.85
CA MET A 20 2.97 4.57 -12.43
C MET A 20 3.15 6.08 -12.22
N PHE A 21 2.37 6.65 -11.31
CA PHE A 21 2.51 8.06 -10.93
C PHE A 21 3.82 8.32 -10.20
N LEU A 22 4.55 9.37 -10.61
CA LEU A 22 5.80 9.79 -9.98
C LEU A 22 5.70 11.13 -9.26
N GLY A 23 4.82 12.04 -9.70
CA GLY A 23 4.71 13.38 -9.12
C GLY A 23 4.26 14.44 -10.11
N TYR A 24 4.50 15.70 -9.76
CA TYR A 24 4.26 16.86 -10.62
C TYR A 24 5.60 17.42 -11.11
N PRO A 25 5.81 17.60 -12.43
CA PRO A 25 6.96 18.31 -12.93
C PRO A 25 6.83 19.81 -12.62
N GLU A 26 7.95 20.46 -12.33
CA GLU A 26 7.98 21.91 -12.14
C GLU A 26 7.56 22.64 -13.42
N GLY A 27 6.69 23.64 -13.29
CA GLY A 27 6.24 24.47 -14.42
C GLY A 27 5.20 23.83 -15.35
N PHE A 28 4.73 22.60 -15.06
CA PHE A 28 3.71 21.93 -15.87
C PHE A 28 2.44 21.63 -15.05
N LYS A 29 1.28 21.98 -15.61
CA LYS A 29 -0.02 21.54 -15.09
C LYS A 29 -0.35 20.13 -15.59
N ALA A 30 0.52 19.18 -15.26
CA ALA A 30 0.44 17.80 -15.71
C ALA A 30 1.13 16.86 -14.71
N TYR A 31 0.98 15.56 -14.91
CA TYR A 31 1.59 14.54 -14.06
C TYR A 31 2.82 13.95 -14.72
N LYS A 32 3.88 13.71 -13.95
CA LYS A 32 5.03 12.92 -14.33
C LYS A 32 4.76 11.45 -14.01
N LEU A 33 4.94 10.59 -15.00
CA LEU A 33 4.54 9.19 -14.95
C LEU A 33 5.64 8.29 -15.51
N TRP A 34 5.77 7.08 -15.00
CA TRP A 34 6.66 6.05 -15.53
C TRP A 34 5.86 5.05 -16.38
N CYS A 35 6.23 4.85 -17.64
CA CYS A 35 5.60 3.84 -18.49
C CYS A 35 5.93 2.43 -18.03
N LEU A 36 4.92 1.57 -17.97
CA LEU A 36 5.08 0.15 -17.60
C LEU A 36 5.01 -0.79 -18.81
N GLU A 37 4.81 -0.25 -20.01
CA GLU A 37 4.74 -1.05 -21.23
C GLU A 37 6.10 -1.66 -21.59
N PRO A 38 6.12 -2.95 -22.00
CA PRO A 38 7.34 -3.59 -22.48
C PRO A 38 7.99 -2.78 -23.61
N GLY A 39 9.29 -2.55 -23.52
CA GLY A 39 10.04 -1.78 -24.52
C GLY A 39 9.97 -0.25 -24.35
N MET A 40 9.16 0.28 -23.42
CA MET A 40 9.07 1.71 -23.14
C MET A 40 9.63 2.06 -21.76
N LYS A 41 10.95 2.21 -21.67
CA LYS A 41 11.65 2.63 -20.44
C LYS A 41 11.82 4.15 -20.40
N LYS A 42 10.71 4.89 -20.29
CA LYS A 42 10.74 6.35 -20.23
C LYS A 42 9.71 6.92 -19.27
N SER A 43 10.01 8.10 -18.74
CA SER A 43 9.02 8.93 -18.08
C SER A 43 8.27 9.78 -19.10
N ILE A 44 6.97 9.95 -18.89
CA ILE A 44 6.11 10.82 -19.69
C ILE A 44 5.44 11.87 -18.81
N ILE A 45 5.12 13.02 -19.41
CA ILE A 45 4.35 14.09 -18.79
C ILE A 45 3.01 14.16 -19.51
N SER A 46 1.91 13.95 -18.80
CA SER A 46 0.56 14.02 -19.38
C SER A 46 -0.43 14.59 -18.38
N GLY A 47 -1.34 15.44 -18.88
CA GLY A 47 -2.51 15.89 -18.12
C GLY A 47 -3.71 14.97 -18.27
N ASP A 48 -3.76 14.15 -19.32
CA ASP A 48 -4.85 13.21 -19.59
C ASP A 48 -4.50 11.82 -19.02
N VAL A 49 -4.85 11.65 -17.74
CA VAL A 49 -4.46 10.50 -16.92
C VAL A 49 -5.66 10.03 -16.12
N THR A 50 -5.98 8.75 -16.21
CA THR A 50 -6.99 8.10 -15.37
C THR A 50 -6.33 7.29 -14.26
N PHE A 51 -6.58 7.67 -13.01
CA PHE A 51 -6.06 6.96 -11.84
C PHE A 51 -6.99 5.82 -11.41
N LYS A 52 -6.41 4.66 -11.06
CA LYS A 52 -7.19 3.54 -10.50
C LYS A 52 -7.25 3.65 -8.99
N GLU A 53 -8.05 4.59 -8.49
CA GLU A 53 -8.15 4.93 -7.07
C GLU A 53 -8.64 3.77 -6.19
N THR A 54 -9.55 2.93 -6.70
CA THR A 54 -10.09 1.78 -5.96
C THR A 54 -9.02 0.78 -5.52
N VAL A 55 -7.97 0.60 -6.32
CA VAL A 55 -6.84 -0.29 -5.95
C VAL A 55 -5.98 0.36 -4.86
N MET A 56 -5.98 1.69 -4.76
CA MET A 56 -5.14 2.41 -3.82
C MET A 56 -5.80 2.67 -2.48
N ALA A 57 -7.10 3.00 -2.46
CA ALA A 57 -7.85 3.18 -1.23
C ALA A 57 -7.84 1.88 -0.39
N ASN A 58 -7.87 0.72 -1.06
CA ASN A 58 -7.85 -0.59 -0.42
C ASN A 58 -6.45 -1.04 0.06
N LEU A 59 -5.38 -0.28 -0.21
CA LEU A 59 -4.05 -0.56 0.34
C LEU A 59 -3.86 -0.01 1.77
N VAL A 60 -4.83 0.76 2.27
CA VAL A 60 -4.81 1.26 3.65
C VAL A 60 -5.29 0.20 4.66
N ASP A 61 -6.02 -0.84 4.25
CA ASP A 61 -6.63 -1.80 5.20
C ASP A 61 -6.35 -3.30 4.96
N LYS A 62 -5.40 -3.70 4.10
CA LYS A 62 -5.22 -5.14 3.77
C LYS A 62 -3.78 -5.65 3.68
N THR A 63 -2.81 -5.01 4.32
CA THR A 63 -1.45 -5.59 4.43
C THR A 63 -1.16 -6.26 5.77
N ASN A 64 -2.08 -6.27 6.76
CA ASN A 64 -1.82 -7.05 7.98
C ASN A 64 -3.02 -7.30 8.92
N VAL A 65 -3.99 -8.14 8.56
CA VAL A 65 -5.02 -8.56 9.54
C VAL A 65 -5.16 -10.08 9.66
N GLN A 66 -5.02 -10.85 8.58
CA GLN A 66 -5.17 -12.30 8.68
C GLN A 66 -3.94 -13.04 9.23
N ASP A 67 -2.71 -12.64 8.90
CA ASP A 67 -1.51 -13.30 9.45
C ASP A 67 -1.17 -12.89 10.89
N LYS A 68 -1.55 -11.67 11.34
CA LYS A 68 -1.29 -11.23 12.72
C LYS A 68 -2.22 -11.82 13.77
N LEU A 69 -3.48 -12.10 13.43
CA LEU A 69 -4.44 -12.68 14.38
C LEU A 69 -4.08 -14.13 14.72
N GLN A 70 -3.70 -14.95 13.72
CA GLN A 70 -3.33 -16.35 14.00
C GLN A 70 -1.99 -16.48 14.74
N GLN A 71 -1.04 -15.56 14.51
CA GLN A 71 0.23 -15.53 15.23
C GLN A 71 0.07 -15.02 16.66
N SER A 72 -0.77 -13.99 16.90
CA SER A 72 -1.02 -13.46 18.25
C SER A 72 -1.85 -14.42 19.11
N GLU A 73 -2.80 -15.14 18.53
CA GLU A 73 -3.57 -16.18 19.25
C GLU A 73 -2.69 -17.37 19.62
N LYS A 74 -1.76 -17.79 18.74
CA LYS A 74 -0.77 -18.83 19.08
C LYS A 74 0.22 -18.39 20.16
N LEU A 75 0.71 -17.14 20.11
CA LEU A 75 1.64 -16.61 21.12
C LEU A 75 0.96 -16.43 22.49
N ASN A 76 -0.27 -15.91 22.51
CA ASN A 76 -1.02 -15.74 23.77
C ASN A 76 -1.39 -17.07 24.42
N LYS A 77 -1.71 -18.11 23.64
CA LYS A 77 -1.98 -19.45 24.18
C LYS A 77 -0.74 -20.09 24.83
N VAL A 78 0.44 -19.86 24.27
CA VAL A 78 1.71 -20.37 24.83
C VAL A 78 2.11 -19.64 26.12
N GLN A 79 1.81 -18.33 26.22
CA GLN A 79 2.15 -17.53 27.40
C GLN A 79 1.27 -17.86 28.62
N LEU A 80 -0.02 -18.16 28.40
CA LEU A 80 -0.99 -18.45 29.46
C LEU A 80 -0.72 -19.78 30.20
N GLU A 81 0.01 -20.71 29.59
CA GLU A 81 0.24 -22.05 30.14
C GLU A 81 1.45 -22.11 31.11
N VAL A 82 2.22 -21.02 31.26
CA VAL A 82 3.52 -21.04 31.98
C VAL A 82 3.52 -20.39 33.37
N GLU A 83 2.46 -19.70 33.81
CA GLU A 83 2.50 -19.01 35.12
C GLU A 83 1.34 -19.40 36.04
N SER A 84 1.44 -20.62 36.59
CA SER A 84 0.73 -20.99 37.82
C SER A 84 1.70 -21.65 38.80
N ILE A 85 2.52 -20.86 39.50
CA ILE A 85 3.07 -21.25 40.81
C ILE A 85 3.09 -20.01 41.72
N GLU A 86 2.39 -20.13 42.85
CA GLU A 86 2.19 -19.18 43.95
C GLU A 86 3.54 -18.83 44.64
N HIS A 87 3.69 -17.78 45.45
CA HIS A 87 3.30 -17.73 46.86
C HIS A 87 3.48 -16.31 47.48
N THR A 88 2.40 -15.83 48.12
CA THR A 88 2.29 -15.15 49.43
C THR A 88 3.24 -14.01 49.86
N GLY A 89 2.68 -12.78 49.94
CA GLY A 89 2.25 -12.18 51.23
C GLY A 89 3.12 -11.15 51.98
N LYS A 90 2.61 -9.89 52.00
CA LYS A 90 2.72 -8.81 53.04
C LYS A 90 4.07 -8.03 53.11
N GLU A 91 4.15 -6.72 53.42
CA GLU A 91 3.32 -5.80 54.21
C GLU A 91 3.68 -4.31 53.93
N SER A 92 2.69 -3.39 54.05
CA SER A 92 2.67 -1.99 54.60
C SER A 92 3.92 -1.09 54.51
N ALA A 93 3.91 0.24 54.40
CA ALA A 93 3.03 1.36 54.04
C ALA A 93 3.94 2.61 54.08
N GLU A 94 3.42 3.77 53.67
CA GLU A 94 3.95 5.13 53.98
C GLU A 94 5.23 5.52 53.20
N TYR A 95 5.36 6.67 52.55
CA TYR A 95 4.78 8.01 52.72
C TYR A 95 4.62 8.69 51.34
#